data_AF-A0A949L664-F1
#
_entry.id   AF-A0A949L664-F1
#
_cell.length_a   1.000
_cell.length_b   1.000
_cell.length_c   1.000
_cell.angle_alpha   90.00
_cell.angle_beta   90.00
_cell.angle_gamma   90.00
#
_symmetry.space_group_name_H-M   'P 1'
#
loop_
_entity.id
_entity.type
_entity.pdbx_description
1 polymer ?
#
loop_
_entity_poly.entity_id
_entity_poly.type
_entity_poly.pdbx_seq_one_letter_code
_entity_poly.pdbx_strand_id
1 'polypeptide(L)'
;MSFSSLYVGATGVVAHGERMQVVANNLANVSTIGFKKADALFGDLMSSQLGYGGGQFESGSSYASQMGQGVSMSAIRTVFAEGGLENTTTTTDLAITGNGFFGVRDTTAGGTMGASHYTRAGSFRFNNDAYLVDPHDFRLQGYAVDRETGVVATQVSDVQLPYEDVVIDGQPVRLVRSQPRATTDVEMVTNLDAVATEQYSSATNPFFAMLEAYNGSSGSKPFGENLPAYSSALTIYDADGNEHEMTVYFDPVNASSLSNAAPGYSYWEYLVALPGSSDGSGAYGTSAAGLAGMGVLTFNGSGQLVGQSAYSLTGGADGKNLSNWAPATFNLDGEPQVSFTFGSNGAAIGTEQLVSYDFGLTSTTSTWLSGAATAAGVGLNVGNLVQMANEARDARITTSYDQSSFTAYQIQDGFTWGYLLNTSVDGDGFLSGYFSNGQTEEFYQVANYRFASEWGLRRDGGNNFVATDASGAAMDGKALVGGRGSFVQNTLEMSNVDMAEEFASMIITQRGYQANTKVITTSDSLLNTLISVKR
;
A
#
# COMPACT_ATOMS: atom_id res chain seq x y z
N MET A 1 11.03 -66.15 30.75
CA MET A 1 11.17 -64.88 31.49
C MET A 1 12.36 -64.05 30.99
N SER A 2 13.58 -64.59 30.82
CA SER A 2 14.78 -63.79 30.49
C SER A 2 14.80 -63.09 29.12
N PHE A 3 14.17 -63.64 28.07
CA PHE A 3 14.18 -63.00 26.74
C PHE A 3 13.23 -61.80 26.64
N SER A 4 12.14 -61.80 27.41
CA SER A 4 11.16 -60.71 27.41
C SER A 4 11.68 -59.47 28.13
N SER A 5 12.46 -59.64 29.23
CA SER A 5 13.10 -58.49 29.90
C SER A 5 14.19 -57.84 29.05
N LEU A 6 14.95 -58.64 28.28
CA LEU A 6 15.92 -58.13 27.31
C LEU A 6 15.23 -57.33 26.19
N TYR A 7 14.11 -57.84 25.66
CA TYR A 7 13.34 -57.16 24.62
C TYR A 7 12.75 -55.84 25.12
N VAL A 8 12.10 -55.83 26.29
CA VAL A 8 11.58 -54.61 26.93
C VAL A 8 12.70 -53.60 27.17
N GLY A 9 13.85 -54.03 27.69
CA GLY A 9 15.03 -53.18 27.85
C GLY A 9 15.54 -52.60 26.52
N ALA A 10 15.60 -53.42 25.47
CA ALA A 10 16.04 -53.00 24.14
C ALA A 10 15.10 -51.96 23.50
N THR A 11 13.78 -52.16 23.59
CA THR A 11 12.80 -51.18 23.08
C THR A 11 12.93 -49.83 23.80
N GLY A 12 13.17 -49.83 25.11
CA GLY A 12 13.45 -48.62 25.87
C GLY A 12 14.77 -47.93 25.52
N VAL A 13 15.82 -48.69 25.16
CA VAL A 13 17.09 -48.12 24.67
C VAL A 13 16.86 -47.39 23.34
N VAL A 14 16.15 -48.02 22.40
CA VAL A 14 15.84 -47.43 21.09
C VAL A 14 14.99 -46.17 21.24
N ALA A 15 13.90 -46.23 22.01
CA ALA A 15 13.00 -45.09 22.22
C ALA A 15 13.72 -43.89 22.86
N HIS A 16 14.62 -44.12 23.83
CA HIS A 16 15.43 -43.03 24.38
C HIS A 16 16.50 -42.53 23.42
N GLY A 17 17.07 -43.39 22.57
CA GLY A 17 18.00 -42.98 21.50
C GLY A 17 17.34 -42.02 20.51
N GLU A 18 16.12 -42.34 20.06
CA GLU A 18 15.33 -41.49 19.16
C GLU A 18 14.93 -40.16 19.84
N ARG A 19 14.49 -40.20 21.11
CA ARG A 19 14.24 -38.98 21.90
C ARG A 19 15.47 -38.08 21.99
N MET A 20 16.64 -38.68 22.22
CA MET A 20 17.90 -37.94 22.32
C MET A 20 18.22 -37.24 21.00
N GLN A 21 17.91 -37.85 19.86
CA GLN A 21 18.06 -37.22 18.55
C GLN A 21 17.12 -36.01 18.38
N VAL A 22 15.86 -36.12 18.82
CA VAL A 22 14.90 -35.00 18.77
C VAL A 22 15.37 -33.83 19.64
N VAL A 23 15.74 -34.09 20.89
CA VAL A 23 16.25 -33.08 21.82
C VAL A 23 17.55 -32.44 21.31
N ALA A 24 18.47 -33.25 20.75
CA ALA A 24 19.69 -32.74 20.13
C ALA A 24 19.39 -31.85 18.92
N ASN A 25 18.39 -32.19 18.11
CA ASN A 25 17.96 -31.38 16.98
C ASN A 25 17.34 -30.04 17.44
N ASN A 26 16.51 -30.05 18.49
CA ASN A 26 15.97 -28.82 19.08
C ASN A 26 17.10 -27.90 19.55
N LEU A 27 18.05 -28.45 20.32
CA LEU A 27 19.19 -27.68 20.85
C LEU A 27 20.08 -27.11 19.73
N ALA A 28 20.31 -27.87 18.66
CA ALA A 28 21.10 -27.40 17.52
C ALA A 28 20.43 -26.25 16.76
N ASN A 29 19.10 -26.15 16.81
CA ASN A 29 18.31 -25.14 16.10
C ASN A 29 17.76 -24.04 17.02
N VAL A 30 18.37 -23.82 18.19
CA VAL A 30 17.94 -22.76 19.11
C VAL A 30 18.13 -21.36 18.55
N SER A 31 19.17 -21.14 17.73
CA SER A 31 19.44 -19.84 17.11
C SER A 31 18.80 -19.70 15.73
N THR A 32 18.04 -20.71 15.29
CA THR A 32 17.45 -20.72 13.96
C THR A 32 16.14 -19.90 13.96
N ILE A 33 16.06 -18.90 13.09
CA ILE A 33 14.88 -18.04 12.91
C ILE A 33 13.68 -18.87 12.47
N GLY A 34 12.53 -18.68 13.12
CA GLY A 34 11.26 -19.33 12.82
C GLY A 34 11.22 -20.82 13.16
N PHE A 35 12.23 -21.37 13.85
CA PHE A 35 12.25 -22.79 14.19
C PHE A 35 11.20 -23.13 15.25
N LYS A 36 10.51 -24.25 15.05
CA LYS A 36 9.54 -24.80 15.98
C LYS A 36 10.09 -26.09 16.59
N LYS A 37 10.10 -26.19 17.91
CA LYS A 37 10.57 -27.38 18.62
C LYS A 37 9.73 -28.60 18.29
N ALA A 38 10.35 -29.76 18.36
CA ALA A 38 9.70 -31.05 18.17
C ALA A 38 9.68 -31.83 19.48
N ASP A 39 8.55 -32.44 19.80
CA ASP A 39 8.37 -33.29 20.98
C ASP A 39 8.20 -34.75 20.55
N ALA A 40 8.86 -35.67 21.25
CA ALA A 40 8.74 -37.11 21.08
C ALA A 40 7.64 -37.66 22.01
N LEU A 41 6.64 -38.33 21.44
CA LEU A 41 5.57 -39.00 22.18
C LEU A 41 5.80 -40.51 22.20
N PHE A 42 5.67 -41.12 23.38
CA PHE A 42 5.83 -42.56 23.56
C PHE A 42 4.47 -43.25 23.67
N GLY A 43 4.39 -44.47 23.13
CA GLY A 43 3.28 -45.40 23.33
C GLY A 43 3.81 -46.71 23.91
N ASP A 44 3.05 -47.34 24.80
CA ASP A 44 3.36 -48.68 25.25
C ASP A 44 3.09 -49.71 24.15
N LEU A 45 3.86 -50.80 24.15
CA LEU A 45 3.61 -51.94 23.27
C LEU A 45 2.54 -52.84 23.91
N MET A 46 1.61 -53.34 23.09
CA MET A 46 0.49 -54.20 23.51
C MET A 46 0.88 -55.21 24.58
N SER A 47 0.20 -55.20 25.72
CA SER A 47 0.47 -56.13 26.82
C SER A 47 0.01 -57.55 26.48
N SER A 48 0.80 -58.57 26.85
CA SER A 48 0.31 -59.95 26.80
C SER A 48 -0.51 -60.25 28.06
N GLN A 49 -1.76 -60.67 27.87
CA GLN A 49 -2.58 -61.16 28.97
C GLN A 49 -1.99 -62.48 29.47
N LEU A 50 -1.49 -62.48 30.71
CA LEU A 50 -1.26 -63.73 31.41
C LEU A 50 -2.64 -64.30 31.73
N GLY A 51 -2.86 -65.57 31.40
CA GLY A 51 -4.14 -66.23 31.58
C GLY A 51 -4.75 -66.00 32.97
N TYR A 52 -6.09 -66.05 33.04
CA TYR A 52 -6.85 -65.86 34.28
C TYR A 52 -6.25 -66.68 35.42
N GLY A 53 -5.58 -66.01 36.35
CA GLY A 53 -5.07 -66.66 37.56
C GLY A 53 -6.26 -67.16 38.38
N GLY A 54 -6.27 -68.44 38.74
CA GLY A 54 -7.39 -69.13 39.40
C GLY A 54 -7.77 -68.67 40.81
N GLY A 55 -7.32 -67.49 41.25
CA GLY A 55 -7.80 -66.86 42.48
C GLY A 55 -8.93 -65.89 42.15
N GLN A 56 -10.05 -65.99 42.87
CA GLN A 56 -11.10 -64.97 42.87
C GLN A 56 -10.83 -63.98 44.01
N PHE A 57 -11.14 -62.70 43.81
CA PHE A 57 -11.37 -61.80 44.94
C PHE A 57 -12.55 -62.35 45.78
N GLU A 58 -12.62 -61.99 47.06
CA GLU A 58 -13.75 -62.32 47.95
C GLU A 58 -15.11 -61.81 47.41
N SER A 59 -15.07 -60.90 46.43
CA SER A 59 -16.20 -60.34 45.66
C SER A 59 -16.51 -61.08 44.33
N GLY A 60 -15.85 -62.20 44.02
CA GLY A 60 -16.11 -63.01 42.82
C GLY A 60 -15.54 -62.48 41.50
N SER A 61 -14.81 -61.36 41.50
CA SER A 61 -14.06 -60.87 40.34
C SER A 61 -12.72 -61.60 40.21
N SER A 62 -12.25 -61.79 38.97
CA SER A 62 -11.04 -62.55 38.67
C SER A 62 -9.87 -61.61 38.33
N TYR A 63 -8.62 -62.02 38.59
CA TYR A 63 -7.44 -61.19 38.33
C TYR A 63 -7.18 -60.98 36.83
N ALA A 64 -7.12 -59.73 36.37
CA ALA A 64 -6.56 -59.38 35.07
C ALA A 64 -5.05 -59.13 35.23
N SER A 65 -4.23 -60.13 34.89
CA SER A 65 -2.77 -60.01 34.88
C SER A 65 -2.30 -59.72 33.46
N GLN A 66 -1.75 -58.53 33.22
CA GLN A 66 -1.19 -58.15 31.92
C GLN A 66 0.28 -57.78 32.10
N MET A 67 1.14 -58.28 31.20
CA MET A 67 2.57 -57.96 31.17
C MET A 67 2.84 -57.05 29.97
N GLY A 68 3.38 -55.85 30.22
CA GLY A 68 3.75 -54.90 29.17
C GLY A 68 4.91 -55.41 28.31
N GLN A 69 4.86 -55.15 27.00
CA GLN A 69 5.88 -55.62 26.04
C GLN A 69 6.95 -54.57 25.71
N GLY A 70 6.92 -53.41 26.36
CA GLY A 70 7.91 -52.35 26.19
C GLY A 70 7.30 -51.03 25.74
N VAL A 71 8.10 -50.21 25.08
CA VAL A 71 7.74 -48.85 24.64
C VAL A 71 8.27 -48.58 23.24
N SER A 72 7.54 -47.83 22.43
CA SER A 72 8.01 -47.33 21.13
C SER A 72 7.70 -45.84 20.99
N MET A 73 8.45 -45.14 20.14
CA MET A 73 8.10 -43.78 19.76
C MET A 73 6.86 -43.81 18.85
N SER A 74 5.77 -43.19 19.31
CA SER A 74 4.50 -43.17 18.59
C SER A 74 4.47 -42.09 17.52
N ALA A 75 5.00 -40.90 17.85
CA ALA A 75 5.02 -39.75 16.94
C ALA A 75 6.06 -38.72 17.38
N ILE A 76 6.58 -37.96 16.41
CA ILE A 76 7.30 -36.72 16.65
C ILE A 76 6.37 -35.59 16.21
N ARG A 77 6.00 -34.71 17.13
CA ARG A 77 5.08 -33.61 16.85
C ARG A 77 5.81 -32.27 16.92
N THR A 78 5.52 -31.38 15.98
CA THR A 78 5.98 -29.98 16.04
C THR A 78 5.08 -29.15 16.95
N VAL A 79 5.68 -28.30 17.79
CA VAL A 79 4.98 -27.38 18.70
C VAL A 79 5.00 -25.98 18.10
N PHE A 80 3.84 -25.49 17.66
CA PHE A 80 3.68 -24.19 16.98
C PHE A 80 3.48 -22.99 17.92
N ALA A 81 3.98 -23.06 19.15
CA ALA A 81 3.98 -21.90 20.05
C ALA A 81 4.88 -20.78 19.48
N GLU A 82 4.51 -19.52 19.74
CA GLU A 82 5.31 -18.35 19.36
C GLU A 82 6.66 -18.36 20.07
N GLY A 83 7.71 -18.02 19.32
CA GLY A 83 9.07 -17.86 19.86
C GLY A 83 9.31 -16.47 20.44
N GLY A 84 10.53 -16.22 20.91
CA GLY A 84 10.95 -14.86 21.25
C GLY A 84 11.03 -13.99 20.00
N LEU A 85 10.71 -12.71 20.11
CA LEU A 85 10.85 -11.74 19.02
C LEU A 85 12.16 -10.96 19.18
N GLU A 86 12.95 -10.88 18.11
CA GLU A 86 14.18 -10.09 18.07
C GLU A 86 14.05 -8.94 17.06
N ASN A 87 14.26 -7.71 17.53
CA ASN A 87 14.19 -6.54 16.67
C ASN A 87 15.43 -6.46 15.77
N THR A 88 15.23 -6.11 14.51
CA THR A 88 16.26 -5.92 13.49
C THR A 88 16.21 -4.49 12.94
N THR A 89 17.14 -4.14 12.06
CA THR A 89 17.18 -2.84 11.37
C THR A 89 16.64 -2.91 9.94
N THR A 90 16.25 -4.10 9.46
CA THR A 90 15.84 -4.29 8.06
C THR A 90 14.33 -4.25 7.96
N THR A 91 13.81 -3.39 7.09
CA THR A 91 12.38 -3.19 6.87
C THR A 91 11.65 -4.41 6.32
N THR A 92 12.38 -5.33 5.68
CA THR A 92 11.86 -6.55 5.08
C THR A 92 11.93 -7.77 6.02
N ASP A 93 12.45 -7.60 7.24
CA ASP A 93 12.34 -8.61 8.28
C ASP A 93 10.97 -8.51 8.94
N LEU A 94 10.21 -9.60 8.86
CA LEU A 94 8.84 -9.68 9.36
C LEU A 94 8.68 -10.82 10.37
N ALA A 95 7.90 -10.57 11.41
CA ALA A 95 7.44 -11.60 12.34
C ALA A 95 5.92 -11.68 12.34
N ILE A 96 5.37 -12.85 12.68
CA ILE A 96 3.93 -13.05 12.86
C ILE A 96 3.66 -13.22 14.35
N THR A 97 2.91 -12.29 14.94
CA THR A 97 2.42 -12.43 16.32
C THR A 97 1.07 -13.13 16.31
N GLY A 98 0.96 -14.24 17.04
CA GLY A 98 -0.22 -15.11 17.01
C GLY A 98 -0.17 -16.21 15.94
N ASN A 99 -1.35 -16.63 15.46
CA ASN A 99 -1.49 -17.79 14.56
C ASN A 99 -1.34 -17.38 13.09
N GLY A 100 -0.57 -18.15 12.32
CA GLY A 100 -0.37 -17.87 10.91
C GLY A 100 0.93 -18.41 10.36
N PHE A 101 1.06 -18.38 9.05
CA PHE A 101 2.29 -18.72 8.33
C PHE A 101 2.44 -17.80 7.13
N PHE A 102 3.68 -17.45 6.80
CA PHE A 102 4.00 -16.86 5.50
C PHE A 102 3.88 -17.95 4.43
N GLY A 103 3.20 -17.65 3.33
CA GLY A 103 3.17 -18.52 2.16
C GLY A 103 4.26 -18.12 1.19
N VAL A 104 5.13 -19.06 0.85
CA VAL A 104 6.19 -18.88 -0.15
C VAL A 104 6.04 -19.88 -1.28
N ARG A 105 6.35 -19.44 -2.50
CA ARG A 105 6.23 -20.24 -3.71
C ARG A 105 7.61 -20.58 -4.25
N ASP A 106 7.86 -21.87 -4.39
CA ASP A 106 8.99 -22.37 -5.16
C ASP A 106 8.69 -22.21 -6.67
N THR A 107 9.62 -21.60 -7.39
CA THR A 107 9.51 -21.35 -8.82
C THR A 107 10.13 -22.46 -9.67
N THR A 108 10.96 -23.32 -9.07
CA THR A 108 11.66 -24.43 -9.73
C THR A 108 10.73 -25.61 -9.96
N ALA A 109 9.79 -25.83 -9.05
CA ALA A 109 8.72 -26.81 -9.17
C ALA A 109 7.64 -26.29 -10.13
N GLY A 110 7.89 -26.38 -11.44
CA GLY A 110 6.98 -25.93 -12.50
C GLY A 110 5.55 -26.46 -12.35
N GLY A 111 4.66 -25.64 -11.77
CA GLY A 111 3.21 -25.79 -11.86
C GLY A 111 2.47 -25.78 -10.53
N THR A 112 2.03 -24.60 -10.10
CA THR A 112 0.70 -24.24 -9.56
C THR A 112 0.80 -22.80 -9.01
N MET A 113 -0.17 -21.94 -9.31
CA MET A 113 -0.22 -20.59 -8.72
C MET A 113 -0.66 -20.70 -7.25
N GLY A 114 0.05 -20.01 -6.35
CA GLY A 114 -0.18 -20.04 -4.90
C GLY A 114 1.01 -20.57 -4.08
N ALA A 115 0.95 -20.42 -2.76
CA ALA A 115 2.00 -20.86 -1.85
C ALA A 115 2.16 -22.39 -1.88
N SER A 116 3.39 -22.85 -2.18
CA SER A 116 3.74 -24.28 -2.12
C SER A 116 4.33 -24.66 -0.76
N HIS A 117 5.01 -23.72 -0.11
CA HIS A 117 5.64 -23.89 1.19
C HIS A 117 5.15 -22.82 2.16
N TYR A 118 5.21 -23.15 3.44
CA TYR A 118 4.73 -22.32 4.53
C TYR A 118 5.83 -22.17 5.57
N THR A 119 6.07 -20.97 6.05
CA THR A 119 7.17 -20.71 6.99
C THR A 119 6.78 -19.71 8.06
N ARG A 120 7.47 -19.80 9.19
CA ARG A 120 7.46 -18.78 10.25
C ARG A 120 8.67 -17.87 10.19
N ALA A 121 9.68 -18.22 9.41
CA ALA A 121 10.84 -17.37 9.21
C ALA A 121 10.48 -16.25 8.25
N GLY A 122 10.56 -14.99 8.71
CA GLY A 122 10.27 -13.82 7.88
C GLY A 122 11.51 -13.01 7.48
N SER A 123 12.64 -13.68 7.27
CA SER A 123 13.86 -13.06 6.76
C SER A 123 13.79 -12.92 5.23
N PHE A 124 13.03 -11.93 4.73
CA PHE A 124 12.83 -11.75 3.28
C PHE A 124 13.74 -10.67 2.69
N ARG A 125 14.20 -10.84 1.45
CA ARG A 125 15.02 -9.85 0.73
C ARG A 125 14.53 -9.71 -0.71
N PHE A 126 14.72 -8.53 -1.29
CA PHE A 126 14.42 -8.35 -2.71
C PHE A 126 15.52 -8.97 -3.57
N ASN A 127 15.14 -9.81 -4.53
CA ASN A 127 16.06 -10.30 -5.53
C ASN A 127 16.23 -9.29 -6.69
N ASN A 128 17.07 -9.61 -7.67
CA ASN A 128 17.34 -8.71 -8.80
C ASN A 128 16.06 -8.34 -9.56
N ASP A 129 15.11 -9.26 -9.68
CA ASP A 129 13.81 -9.06 -10.37
C ASP A 129 12.75 -8.40 -9.47
N ALA A 130 13.18 -7.79 -8.36
CA ALA A 130 12.37 -7.08 -7.39
C ALA A 130 11.26 -7.93 -6.72
N TYR A 131 11.38 -9.26 -6.75
CA TYR A 131 10.54 -10.15 -5.96
C TYR A 131 11.04 -10.21 -4.53
N LEU A 132 10.12 -10.24 -3.58
CA LEU A 132 10.44 -10.46 -2.19
C LEU A 132 10.61 -11.98 -1.95
N VAL A 133 11.83 -12.42 -1.70
CA VAL A 133 12.19 -13.84 -1.59
C VAL A 133 12.76 -14.18 -0.22
N ASP A 134 12.60 -15.44 0.18
CA ASP A 134 13.32 -16.00 1.32
C ASP A 134 14.79 -16.34 0.95
N PRO A 135 15.63 -16.78 1.92
CA PRO A 135 17.01 -17.19 1.63
C PRO A 135 17.15 -18.41 0.68
N HIS A 136 16.07 -19.12 0.38
CA HIS A 136 16.01 -20.25 -0.56
C HIS A 136 15.49 -19.83 -1.94
N ASP A 137 15.31 -18.53 -2.19
CA ASP A 137 14.75 -17.94 -3.42
C ASP A 137 13.26 -18.29 -3.66
N PHE A 138 12.54 -18.65 -2.59
CA PHE A 138 11.09 -18.83 -2.64
C PHE A 138 10.38 -17.48 -2.51
N ARG A 139 9.43 -17.21 -3.41
CA ARG A 139 8.77 -15.91 -3.52
C ARG A 139 7.62 -15.79 -2.53
N LEU A 140 7.62 -14.72 -1.73
CA LEU A 140 6.53 -14.40 -0.81
C LEU A 140 5.24 -14.13 -1.59
N GLN A 141 4.14 -14.63 -1.05
CA GLN A 141 2.81 -14.49 -1.60
C GLN A 141 2.02 -13.38 -0.89
N GLY A 142 1.26 -12.60 -1.65
CA GLY A 142 0.42 -11.52 -1.14
C GLY A 142 -0.70 -11.14 -2.11
N TYR A 143 -1.65 -10.33 -1.63
CA TYR A 143 -2.70 -9.75 -2.45
C TYR A 143 -2.19 -8.45 -3.07
N ALA A 144 -2.23 -8.33 -4.40
CA ALA A 144 -1.88 -7.08 -5.07
C ALA A 144 -2.82 -5.95 -4.65
N VAL A 145 -2.28 -4.75 -4.45
CA VAL A 145 -3.07 -3.54 -4.19
C VAL A 145 -2.96 -2.66 -5.43
N ASP A 146 -4.12 -2.23 -5.93
CA ASP A 146 -4.18 -1.26 -7.01
C ASP A 146 -3.74 0.11 -6.49
N ARG A 147 -2.79 0.74 -7.18
CA ARG A 147 -2.12 1.96 -6.67
C ARG A 147 -2.96 3.21 -6.76
N GLU A 148 -3.92 3.26 -7.68
CA GLU A 148 -4.77 4.44 -7.88
C GLU A 148 -6.01 4.37 -6.97
N THR A 149 -6.56 3.17 -6.81
CA THR A 149 -7.83 2.97 -6.10
C THR A 149 -7.66 2.42 -4.68
N GLY A 150 -6.48 1.93 -4.32
CA GLY A 150 -6.22 1.27 -3.03
C GLY A 150 -6.95 -0.07 -2.87
N VAL A 151 -7.55 -0.61 -3.95
CA VAL A 151 -8.35 -1.83 -3.88
C VAL A 151 -7.44 -3.05 -3.79
N VAL A 152 -7.63 -3.84 -2.74
CA VAL A 152 -6.90 -5.10 -2.55
C VAL A 152 -7.53 -6.21 -3.41
N ALA A 153 -6.72 -6.83 -4.25
CA ALA A 153 -7.10 -7.98 -5.07
C ALA A 153 -7.57 -9.15 -4.21
N THR A 154 -8.47 -9.97 -4.76
CA THR A 154 -9.01 -11.15 -4.06
C THR A 154 -8.15 -12.41 -4.25
N GLN A 155 -7.26 -12.42 -5.23
CA GLN A 155 -6.36 -13.54 -5.51
C GLN A 155 -4.95 -13.21 -5.03
N VAL A 156 -4.27 -14.24 -4.55
CA VAL A 156 -2.88 -14.16 -4.10
C VAL A 156 -1.95 -14.27 -5.31
N SER A 157 -0.93 -13.41 -5.35
CA SER A 157 0.14 -13.40 -6.35
C SER A 157 1.51 -13.25 -5.69
N ASP A 158 2.59 -13.37 -6.48
CA ASP A 158 3.94 -13.07 -6.01
C ASP A 158 4.06 -11.58 -5.63
N VAL A 159 4.69 -11.30 -4.49
CA VAL A 159 5.01 -9.92 -4.09
C VAL A 159 6.21 -9.45 -4.90
N GLN A 160 5.96 -8.53 -5.84
CA GLN A 160 6.98 -7.94 -6.71
C GLN A 160 6.84 -6.43 -6.73
N LEU A 161 7.92 -5.70 -6.44
CA LEU A 161 7.91 -4.26 -6.63
C LEU A 161 7.91 -3.93 -8.14
N PRO A 162 7.08 -2.99 -8.58
CA PRO A 162 7.16 -2.50 -9.95
C PRO A 162 8.52 -1.88 -10.20
N TYR A 163 9.25 -2.37 -11.17
CA TYR A 163 10.49 -1.75 -11.60
C TYR A 163 10.40 -1.39 -13.07
N GLU A 164 11.16 -0.36 -13.43
CA GLU A 164 11.47 -0.06 -14.80
C GLU A 164 12.99 -0.14 -14.99
N ASP A 165 13.39 -0.79 -16.08
CA ASP A 165 14.80 -0.86 -16.47
C ASP A 165 15.17 0.46 -17.15
N VAL A 166 15.90 1.34 -16.45
CA VAL A 166 16.41 2.60 -17.02
C VAL A 166 17.90 2.47 -17.25
N VAL A 167 18.39 2.87 -18.42
CA VAL A 167 19.82 2.88 -18.72
C VAL A 167 20.43 4.20 -18.25
N ILE A 168 21.21 4.17 -17.17
CA ILE A 168 22.04 5.29 -16.71
C ILE A 168 23.50 4.94 -17.02
N ASP A 169 24.20 5.81 -17.75
CA ASP A 169 25.63 5.63 -18.11
C ASP A 169 25.95 4.28 -18.78
N GLY A 170 25.03 3.75 -19.58
CA GLY A 170 25.22 2.48 -20.30
C GLY A 170 25.11 1.23 -19.42
N GLN A 171 24.65 1.35 -18.18
CA GLN A 171 24.28 0.22 -17.31
C GLN A 171 22.76 0.22 -17.07
N PRO A 172 22.06 -0.93 -17.23
CA PRO A 172 20.66 -1.03 -16.86
C PRO A 172 20.55 -0.96 -15.33
N VAL A 173 19.96 0.11 -14.82
CA VAL A 173 19.63 0.28 -13.41
C VAL A 173 18.13 0.07 -13.26
N ARG A 174 17.76 -0.84 -12.37
CA ARG A 174 16.36 -1.07 -11.99
C ARG A 174 15.95 -0.04 -10.97
N LEU A 175 14.98 0.79 -11.34
CA LEU A 175 14.45 1.83 -10.46
C LEU A 175 12.98 1.52 -10.21
N VAL A 176 12.60 1.48 -8.94
CA VAL A 176 11.20 1.51 -8.54
C VAL A 176 10.79 2.97 -8.49
N ARG A 177 9.88 3.36 -9.39
CA ARG A 177 9.34 4.72 -9.45
C ARG A 177 7.82 4.72 -9.30
N SER A 178 7.30 5.74 -8.63
CA SER A 178 5.85 6.01 -8.63
C SER A 178 5.43 6.45 -10.02
N GLN A 179 4.21 6.12 -10.41
CA GLN A 179 3.65 6.66 -11.66
C GLN A 179 3.29 8.13 -11.43
N PRO A 180 3.52 9.02 -12.41
CA PRO A 180 3.05 10.40 -12.28
C PRO A 180 1.53 10.42 -12.28
N ARG A 181 0.96 11.43 -11.62
CA ARG A 181 -0.48 11.72 -11.68
C ARG A 181 -0.67 13.12 -12.23
N ALA A 182 -1.44 13.21 -13.31
CA ALA A 182 -1.84 14.48 -13.88
C ALA A 182 -2.73 15.24 -12.90
N THR A 183 -2.58 16.57 -12.82
CA THR A 183 -3.46 17.41 -11.99
C THR A 183 -4.88 17.38 -12.57
N THR A 184 -5.88 16.99 -11.78
CA THR A 184 -7.29 17.05 -12.17
C THR A 184 -8.03 18.17 -11.47
N ASP A 185 -7.55 18.58 -10.29
CA ASP A 185 -8.20 19.59 -9.47
C ASP A 185 -7.21 20.60 -8.87
N VAL A 186 -7.66 21.86 -8.80
CA VAL A 186 -6.92 22.97 -8.23
C VAL A 186 -7.84 23.82 -7.35
N GLU A 187 -7.54 23.88 -6.06
CA GLU A 187 -8.22 24.80 -5.12
C GLU A 187 -7.30 26.00 -4.88
N MET A 188 -7.85 27.21 -5.04
CA MET A 188 -7.15 28.46 -4.76
C MET A 188 -8.06 29.43 -4.00
N VAL A 189 -7.58 29.86 -2.84
CA VAL A 189 -8.31 30.78 -1.97
C VAL A 189 -7.51 32.05 -1.83
N THR A 190 -8.08 33.15 -2.30
CA THR A 190 -7.44 34.47 -2.26
C THR A 190 -8.29 35.46 -1.46
N ASN A 191 -7.64 36.48 -0.92
CA ASN A 191 -8.29 37.73 -0.58
C ASN A 191 -7.90 38.76 -1.64
N LEU A 192 -8.88 39.40 -2.27
CA LEU A 192 -8.68 40.41 -3.30
C LEU A 192 -9.05 41.79 -2.76
N ASP A 193 -8.15 42.76 -2.90
CA ASP A 193 -8.32 44.09 -2.29
C ASP A 193 -9.55 44.86 -2.82
N ALA A 194 -10.57 45.03 -1.99
CA ALA A 194 -11.81 45.71 -2.36
C ALA A 194 -11.65 47.15 -2.90
N VAL A 195 -10.51 47.80 -2.64
CA VAL A 195 -10.22 49.19 -3.05
C VAL A 195 -9.21 49.23 -4.22
N ALA A 196 -8.81 48.09 -4.76
CA ALA A 196 -7.92 48.02 -5.90
C ALA A 196 -8.48 48.76 -7.12
N THR A 197 -7.58 49.41 -7.86
CA THR A 197 -7.93 50.15 -9.08
C THR A 197 -7.73 49.26 -10.29
N GLU A 198 -8.72 49.28 -11.20
CA GLU A 198 -8.68 48.64 -12.52
C GLU A 198 -7.43 49.06 -13.29
N GLN A 199 -6.64 48.08 -13.76
CA GLN A 199 -5.43 48.32 -14.56
C GLN A 199 -5.74 48.25 -16.06
N TYR A 200 -6.66 47.36 -16.45
CA TYR A 200 -7.09 47.16 -17.82
C TYR A 200 -8.57 47.48 -17.98
N SER A 201 -8.90 48.35 -18.93
CA SER A 201 -10.29 48.72 -19.22
C SER A 201 -10.58 48.60 -20.71
N SER A 202 -11.78 48.10 -21.03
CA SER A 202 -12.31 48.04 -22.40
C SER A 202 -13.70 48.67 -22.44
N ALA A 203 -13.93 49.55 -23.41
CA ALA A 203 -15.22 50.23 -23.58
C ALA A 203 -16.32 49.30 -24.10
N THR A 204 -15.95 48.13 -24.63
CA THR A 204 -16.90 47.16 -25.23
C THR A 204 -17.04 45.91 -24.37
N ASN A 205 -15.95 45.44 -23.75
CA ASN A 205 -15.91 44.20 -22.96
C ASN A 205 -15.15 44.40 -21.63
N PRO A 206 -15.72 45.10 -20.65
CA PRO A 206 -15.07 45.41 -19.37
C PRO A 206 -14.78 44.17 -18.52
N PHE A 207 -15.49 43.05 -18.73
CA PHE A 207 -15.26 41.78 -18.02
C PHE A 207 -14.13 40.91 -18.58
N PHE A 208 -13.58 41.28 -19.74
CA PHE A 208 -12.53 40.52 -20.42
C PHE A 208 -11.46 41.45 -20.98
N ALA A 209 -11.20 42.57 -20.29
CA ALA A 209 -10.23 43.58 -20.72
C ALA A 209 -8.80 43.02 -20.64
N MET A 210 -8.51 42.19 -19.63
CA MET A 210 -7.25 41.44 -19.54
C MET A 210 -7.00 40.54 -20.76
N LEU A 211 -8.04 39.97 -21.36
CA LEU A 211 -7.86 39.13 -22.56
C LEU A 211 -7.32 39.94 -23.73
N GLU A 212 -7.78 41.18 -23.93
CA GLU A 212 -7.30 42.05 -25.02
C GLU A 212 -5.82 42.42 -24.81
N ALA A 213 -5.40 42.62 -23.56
CA ALA A 213 -4.04 43.02 -23.18
C ALA A 213 -3.03 41.86 -23.14
N TYR A 214 -3.50 40.62 -22.94
CA TYR A 214 -2.62 39.45 -22.80
C TYR A 214 -1.76 39.21 -24.07
N ASN A 215 -0.50 38.80 -23.92
CA ASN A 215 0.33 38.40 -25.05
C ASN A 215 1.27 37.25 -24.70
N GLY A 216 0.83 36.02 -24.98
CA GLY A 216 1.60 34.80 -24.75
C GLY A 216 2.88 34.64 -25.59
N SER A 217 3.04 35.44 -26.65
CA SER A 217 4.24 35.40 -27.52
C SER A 217 5.46 36.09 -26.88
N SER A 218 5.23 36.89 -25.82
CA SER A 218 6.27 37.72 -25.18
C SER A 218 7.10 36.97 -24.11
N GLY A 219 7.01 35.63 -24.06
CA GLY A 219 7.74 34.78 -23.11
C GLY A 219 7.02 34.67 -21.76
N SER A 220 7.78 34.64 -20.65
CA SER A 220 7.26 34.38 -19.30
C SER A 220 6.45 35.53 -18.66
N LYS A 221 6.29 36.67 -19.35
CA LYS A 221 5.53 37.82 -18.86
C LYS A 221 4.49 38.26 -19.90
N PRO A 222 3.27 37.69 -19.85
CA PRO A 222 2.26 37.96 -20.87
C PRO A 222 1.75 39.41 -20.89
N PHE A 223 1.91 40.16 -19.80
CA PHE A 223 1.46 41.56 -19.67
C PHE A 223 2.59 42.61 -19.72
N GLY A 224 3.85 42.18 -19.88
CA GLY A 224 4.99 43.09 -19.89
C GLY A 224 5.28 43.74 -18.53
N GLU A 225 5.44 45.07 -18.50
CA GLU A 225 5.77 45.86 -17.29
C GLU A 225 4.52 46.32 -16.51
N ASN A 226 3.36 46.37 -17.17
CA ASN A 226 2.09 46.66 -16.51
C ASN A 226 1.52 45.33 -16.03
N LEU A 227 1.57 45.07 -14.72
CA LEU A 227 1.02 43.83 -14.17
C LEU A 227 -0.47 44.03 -13.83
N PRO A 228 -1.30 42.98 -13.96
CA PRO A 228 -2.64 42.96 -13.38
C PRO A 228 -2.61 43.27 -11.88
N ALA A 229 -3.76 43.69 -11.31
CA ALA A 229 -3.84 44.05 -9.90
C ALA A 229 -3.32 42.97 -8.94
N TYR A 230 -3.54 41.68 -9.26
CA TYR A 230 -2.96 40.58 -8.51
C TYR A 230 -2.70 39.35 -9.40
N SER A 231 -1.72 38.53 -9.02
CA SER A 231 -1.45 37.26 -9.68
C SER A 231 -0.96 36.22 -8.69
N SER A 232 -1.43 34.99 -8.83
CA SER A 232 -0.95 33.84 -8.05
C SER A 232 -0.52 32.72 -8.99
N ALA A 233 0.63 32.12 -8.71
CA ALA A 233 1.17 31.01 -9.49
C ALA A 233 1.17 29.71 -8.69
N LEU A 234 0.85 28.60 -9.35
CA LEU A 234 0.82 27.25 -8.82
C LEU A 234 1.42 26.29 -9.85
N THR A 235 2.28 25.38 -9.42
CA THR A 235 2.82 24.32 -10.28
C THR A 235 1.80 23.19 -10.41
N ILE A 236 1.47 22.83 -11.65
CA ILE A 236 0.60 21.70 -12.01
C ILE A 236 1.38 20.67 -12.84
N TYR A 237 0.86 19.46 -12.91
CA TYR A 237 1.52 18.31 -13.53
C TYR A 237 0.73 17.78 -14.73
N ASP A 238 1.44 17.46 -15.80
CA ASP A 238 0.86 16.76 -16.95
C ASP A 238 0.81 15.23 -16.76
N ALA A 239 0.22 14.51 -17.70
CA ALA A 239 0.11 13.04 -17.67
C ALA A 239 1.47 12.32 -17.73
N ASP A 240 2.52 12.97 -18.23
CA ASP A 240 3.88 12.43 -18.28
C ASP A 240 4.68 12.76 -17.00
N GLY A 241 4.11 13.60 -16.11
CA GLY A 241 4.72 14.05 -14.87
C GLY A 241 5.66 15.25 -15.01
N ASN A 242 5.62 15.99 -16.11
CA ASN A 242 6.37 17.24 -16.23
C ASN A 242 5.66 18.37 -15.47
N GLU A 243 6.46 19.29 -14.95
CA GLU A 243 6.01 20.46 -14.21
C GLU A 243 5.68 21.61 -15.14
N HIS A 244 4.50 22.20 -14.95
CA HIS A 244 4.07 23.42 -15.64
C HIS A 244 3.61 24.45 -14.62
N GLU A 245 4.05 25.69 -14.75
CA GLU A 245 3.61 26.79 -13.87
C GLU A 245 2.31 27.38 -14.40
N MET A 246 1.21 27.20 -13.69
CA MET A 246 -0.06 27.86 -13.97
C MET A 246 -0.14 29.16 -13.20
N THR A 247 -0.50 30.26 -13.88
CA THR A 247 -0.74 31.55 -13.23
C THR A 247 -2.17 31.98 -13.41
N VAL A 248 -2.81 32.38 -12.31
CA VAL A 248 -4.10 33.05 -12.31
C VAL A 248 -3.87 34.54 -12.08
N TYR A 249 -4.33 35.35 -13.02
CA TYR A 249 -4.28 36.81 -12.96
C TYR A 249 -5.65 37.35 -12.60
N PHE A 250 -5.69 38.40 -11.76
CA PHE A 250 -6.91 39.05 -11.30
C PHE A 250 -6.81 40.56 -11.54
N ASP A 251 -7.90 41.16 -12.02
CA ASP A 251 -8.05 42.61 -12.15
C ASP A 251 -9.48 43.01 -11.76
N PRO A 252 -9.67 44.10 -10.99
CA PRO A 252 -11.00 44.56 -10.61
C PRO A 252 -11.65 45.28 -11.79
N VAL A 253 -12.92 44.99 -12.03
CA VAL A 253 -13.72 45.65 -13.08
C VAL A 253 -14.46 46.84 -12.49
N ASN A 254 -14.33 48.01 -13.13
CA ASN A 254 -14.99 49.20 -12.62
C ASN A 254 -16.51 49.12 -12.79
N ALA A 255 -17.27 49.05 -11.69
CA ALA A 255 -18.72 48.93 -11.73
C ALA A 255 -19.45 50.07 -12.47
N SER A 256 -18.82 51.24 -12.65
CA SER A 256 -19.41 52.36 -13.40
C SER A 256 -19.41 52.17 -14.93
N SER A 257 -18.61 51.23 -15.46
CA SER A 257 -18.61 50.85 -16.88
C SER A 257 -19.66 49.77 -17.18
N LEU A 258 -20.31 49.23 -16.15
CA LEU A 258 -21.24 48.10 -16.24
C LEU A 258 -22.70 48.54 -16.29
N SER A 259 -23.50 47.77 -17.02
CA SER A 259 -24.97 47.88 -17.04
C SER A 259 -25.60 46.79 -16.18
N ASN A 260 -26.69 47.14 -15.49
CA ASN A 260 -27.39 46.28 -14.52
C ASN A 260 -26.53 45.76 -13.35
N ALA A 261 -25.42 46.45 -13.05
CA ALA A 261 -24.66 46.17 -11.83
C ALA A 261 -25.47 46.55 -10.59
N ALA A 262 -25.56 45.62 -9.64
CA ALA A 262 -26.23 45.85 -8.38
C ALA A 262 -25.38 46.79 -7.50
N PRO A 263 -25.97 47.82 -6.86
CA PRO A 263 -25.21 48.72 -5.99
C PRO A 263 -24.54 47.96 -4.84
N GLY A 264 -23.25 48.23 -4.63
CA GLY A 264 -22.45 47.61 -3.58
C GLY A 264 -21.86 46.25 -3.95
N TYR A 265 -22.05 45.75 -5.17
CA TYR A 265 -21.35 44.57 -5.65
C TYR A 265 -20.03 44.96 -6.32
N SER A 266 -18.99 44.15 -6.13
CA SER A 266 -17.71 44.27 -6.83
C SER A 266 -17.49 43.08 -7.75
N TYR A 267 -16.81 43.32 -8.87
CA TYR A 267 -16.57 42.32 -9.91
C TYR A 267 -15.08 42.25 -10.18
N TRP A 268 -14.55 41.04 -10.27
CA TRP A 268 -13.16 40.78 -10.57
C TRP A 268 -13.08 39.86 -11.76
N GLU A 269 -12.44 40.30 -12.84
CA GLU A 269 -12.09 39.40 -13.92
C GLU A 269 -10.87 38.56 -13.50
N TYR A 270 -10.86 37.30 -13.91
CA TYR A 270 -9.70 36.44 -13.75
C TYR A 270 -9.35 35.75 -15.07
N LEU A 271 -8.05 35.53 -15.25
CA LEU A 271 -7.49 34.86 -16.41
C LEU A 271 -6.54 33.77 -15.94
N VAL A 272 -6.75 32.55 -16.43
CA VAL A 272 -5.90 31.40 -16.13
C VAL A 272 -5.05 31.10 -17.36
N ALA A 273 -3.74 31.14 -17.18
CA ALA A 273 -2.80 30.93 -18.27
C ALA A 273 -1.56 30.14 -17.83
N LEU A 274 -1.01 29.40 -18.78
CA LEU A 274 0.34 28.85 -18.75
C LEU A 274 1.31 29.78 -19.49
N PRO A 275 2.62 29.72 -19.19
CA PRO A 275 3.64 30.32 -20.02
C PRO A 275 3.50 29.85 -21.47
N GLY A 276 3.61 30.76 -22.44
CA GLY A 276 3.48 30.43 -23.85
C GLY A 276 4.49 29.40 -24.37
N SER A 277 5.58 29.15 -23.63
CA SER A 277 6.56 28.09 -23.90
C SER A 277 6.08 26.68 -23.55
N SER A 278 5.14 26.57 -22.60
CA SER A 278 4.57 25.31 -22.10
C SER A 278 3.25 24.97 -22.79
N ASP A 279 2.77 25.84 -23.69
CA ASP A 279 1.56 25.62 -24.47
C ASP A 279 1.82 24.66 -25.63
N GLY A 280 1.08 23.56 -25.66
CA GLY A 280 1.09 22.57 -26.74
C GLY A 280 -0.08 22.71 -27.70
N SER A 281 -0.94 23.71 -27.52
CA SER A 281 -2.09 23.96 -28.38
C SER A 281 -1.71 24.54 -29.75
N GLY A 282 -2.67 24.59 -30.67
CA GLY A 282 -2.52 25.29 -31.95
C GLY A 282 -2.26 26.80 -31.83
N ALA A 283 -2.43 27.39 -30.64
CA ALA A 283 -2.13 28.79 -30.35
C ALA A 283 -0.64 29.01 -30.01
N TYR A 284 0.17 27.95 -29.93
CA TYR A 284 1.61 28.06 -29.67
C TYR A 284 2.30 29.05 -30.62
N GLY A 285 3.12 29.94 -30.05
CA GLY A 285 3.82 31.00 -30.80
C GLY A 285 2.96 32.20 -31.21
N THR A 286 1.65 32.18 -30.94
CA THR A 286 0.75 33.33 -31.14
C THR A 286 0.57 34.15 -29.87
N SER A 287 -0.13 35.29 -29.96
CA SER A 287 -0.47 36.10 -28.77
C SER A 287 -1.49 35.42 -27.84
N ALA A 288 -2.17 34.37 -28.30
CA ALA A 288 -3.10 33.56 -27.50
C ALA A 288 -2.42 32.37 -26.80
N ALA A 289 -1.11 32.18 -26.97
CA ALA A 289 -0.41 31.04 -26.40
C ALA A 289 -0.59 30.97 -24.88
N GLY A 290 -0.91 29.77 -24.38
CA GLY A 290 -1.03 29.47 -22.95
C GLY A 290 -2.36 29.83 -22.30
N LEU A 291 -3.33 30.41 -23.02
CA LEU A 291 -4.66 30.70 -22.48
C LEU A 291 -5.47 29.41 -22.28
N ALA A 292 -6.00 29.22 -21.07
CA ALA A 292 -6.79 28.03 -20.74
C ALA A 292 -8.20 28.36 -20.24
N GLY A 293 -8.32 29.39 -19.39
CA GLY A 293 -9.57 29.74 -18.73
C GLY A 293 -9.71 31.22 -18.48
N MET A 294 -10.94 31.69 -18.39
CA MET A 294 -11.25 33.04 -17.91
C MET A 294 -12.60 33.08 -17.22
N GLY A 295 -12.86 34.14 -16.49
CA GLY A 295 -14.17 34.35 -15.89
C GLY A 295 -14.23 35.58 -15.02
N VAL A 296 -15.33 35.68 -14.28
CA VAL A 296 -15.60 36.80 -13.39
C VAL A 296 -16.08 36.28 -12.05
N LEU A 297 -15.43 36.74 -10.98
CA LEU A 297 -15.84 36.58 -9.60
C LEU A 297 -16.69 37.77 -9.18
N THR A 298 -17.88 37.50 -8.63
CA THR A 298 -18.80 38.54 -8.15
C THR A 298 -18.84 38.50 -6.64
N PHE A 299 -18.63 39.64 -5.98
CA PHE A 299 -18.69 39.77 -4.53
C PHE A 299 -19.84 40.70 -4.11
N ASN A 300 -20.42 40.46 -2.94
CA ASN A 300 -21.38 41.39 -2.32
C ASN A 300 -20.66 42.54 -1.59
N GLY A 301 -21.43 43.51 -1.10
CA GLY A 301 -20.89 44.67 -0.37
C GLY A 301 -20.27 44.36 0.99
N SER A 302 -20.26 43.09 1.42
CA SER A 302 -19.52 42.62 2.58
C SER A 302 -18.22 41.91 2.20
N GLY A 303 -17.86 41.85 0.91
CA GLY A 303 -16.64 41.19 0.44
C GLY A 303 -16.75 39.67 0.29
N GLN A 304 -17.96 39.11 0.34
CA GLN A 304 -18.16 37.67 0.19
C GLN A 304 -18.44 37.32 -1.27
N LEU A 305 -17.81 36.27 -1.79
CA LEU A 305 -18.05 35.76 -3.15
C LEU A 305 -19.49 35.24 -3.25
N VAL A 306 -20.25 35.72 -4.23
CA VAL A 306 -21.68 35.42 -4.45
C VAL A 306 -21.99 34.87 -5.83
N GLY A 307 -20.98 34.74 -6.68
CA GLY A 307 -21.12 34.09 -7.96
C GLY A 307 -19.78 33.99 -8.65
N GLN A 308 -19.62 32.92 -9.42
CA GLN A 308 -18.47 32.67 -10.26
C GLN A 308 -18.98 32.36 -11.66
N SER A 309 -18.48 33.10 -12.63
CA SER A 309 -18.65 32.79 -14.04
C SER A 309 -17.34 32.23 -14.57
N ALA A 310 -17.42 31.27 -15.48
CA ALA A 310 -16.29 30.48 -15.93
C ALA A 310 -16.46 30.13 -17.41
N TYR A 311 -15.43 30.41 -18.19
CA TYR A 311 -15.39 30.18 -19.62
C TYR A 311 -14.11 29.42 -20.00
N SER A 312 -14.27 28.45 -20.91
CA SER A 312 -13.17 27.69 -21.51
C SER A 312 -13.16 27.85 -23.02
N LEU A 313 -11.98 27.69 -23.62
CA LEU A 313 -11.79 27.85 -25.06
C LEU A 313 -12.35 26.64 -25.80
N THR A 314 -13.34 26.86 -26.67
CA THR A 314 -13.97 25.80 -27.48
C THR A 314 -13.22 25.64 -28.80
N GLY A 315 -12.00 25.09 -28.75
CA GLY A 315 -11.22 24.63 -29.91
C GLY A 315 -10.82 25.70 -30.95
N GLY A 316 -9.53 26.01 -31.04
CA GLY A 316 -8.96 26.84 -32.11
C GLY A 316 -7.74 27.63 -31.67
N ALA A 317 -6.87 28.01 -32.61
CA ALA A 317 -5.65 28.79 -32.33
C ALA A 317 -5.93 30.28 -31.98
N ASP A 318 -7.16 30.76 -32.16
CA ASP A 318 -7.54 32.15 -31.95
C ASP A 318 -8.23 32.35 -30.59
N GLY A 319 -7.45 32.21 -29.52
CA GLY A 319 -7.91 32.45 -28.14
C GLY A 319 -8.20 33.91 -27.82
N LYS A 320 -7.92 34.85 -28.73
CA LYS A 320 -8.24 36.28 -28.56
C LYS A 320 -9.67 36.63 -28.96
N ASN A 321 -10.31 35.79 -29.76
CA ASN A 321 -11.68 36.00 -30.15
C ASN A 321 -12.65 35.51 -29.06
N LEU A 322 -13.32 36.45 -28.40
CA LEU A 322 -14.34 36.20 -27.36
C LEU A 322 -15.50 35.28 -27.82
N SER A 323 -15.70 35.10 -29.14
CA SER A 323 -16.72 34.20 -29.67
C SER A 323 -16.34 32.72 -29.52
N ASN A 324 -15.04 32.42 -29.33
CA ASN A 324 -14.52 31.06 -29.17
C ASN A 324 -14.55 30.59 -27.70
N TRP A 325 -14.97 31.46 -26.78
CA TRP A 325 -15.07 31.16 -25.36
C TRP A 325 -16.51 30.80 -25.00
N ALA A 326 -16.73 29.57 -24.57
CA ALA A 326 -18.03 29.07 -24.13
C ALA A 326 -17.99 28.80 -22.61
N PRO A 327 -19.15 28.71 -21.94
CA PRO A 327 -19.21 28.37 -20.52
C PRO A 327 -18.53 27.04 -20.23
N ALA A 328 -17.73 27.00 -19.17
CA ALA A 328 -16.96 25.82 -18.77
C ALA A 328 -17.88 24.62 -18.46
N THR A 329 -17.39 23.40 -18.68
CA THR A 329 -18.07 22.18 -18.19
C THR A 329 -17.80 21.99 -16.70
N PHE A 330 -18.55 21.13 -16.02
CA PHE A 330 -18.35 20.84 -14.60
C PHE A 330 -17.79 19.44 -14.38
N ASN A 331 -16.99 19.27 -13.32
CA ASN A 331 -16.59 17.96 -12.83
C ASN A 331 -17.75 17.28 -12.05
N LEU A 332 -17.50 16.08 -11.52
CA LEU A 332 -18.46 15.33 -10.71
C LEU A 332 -18.80 16.03 -9.40
N ASP A 333 -17.89 16.86 -8.87
CA ASP A 333 -18.03 17.59 -7.61
C ASP A 333 -18.69 18.97 -7.79
N GLY A 334 -18.97 19.37 -9.04
CA GLY A 334 -19.69 20.61 -9.35
C GLY A 334 -18.80 21.84 -9.54
N GLU A 335 -17.49 21.64 -9.75
CA GLU A 335 -16.52 22.70 -10.03
C GLU A 335 -16.33 22.90 -11.53
N PRO A 336 -16.17 24.14 -12.00
CA PRO A 336 -15.93 24.42 -13.41
C PRO A 336 -14.55 23.90 -13.85
N GLN A 337 -14.50 23.36 -15.07
CA GLN A 337 -13.32 22.77 -15.69
C GLN A 337 -12.86 23.56 -16.91
N VAL A 338 -11.55 23.73 -17.02
CA VAL A 338 -10.89 24.27 -18.22
C VAL A 338 -9.98 23.23 -18.82
N SER A 339 -9.81 23.30 -20.14
CA SER A 339 -8.85 22.46 -20.83
C SER A 339 -7.51 23.16 -20.93
N PHE A 340 -6.47 22.46 -20.48
CA PHE A 340 -5.09 22.80 -20.73
C PHE A 340 -4.56 21.87 -21.82
N THR A 341 -3.75 22.41 -22.73
CA THR A 341 -3.00 21.58 -23.68
C THR A 341 -1.52 21.77 -23.40
N PHE A 342 -0.92 20.78 -22.73
CA PHE A 342 0.49 20.84 -22.34
C PHE A 342 1.39 20.47 -23.51
N GLY A 343 2.37 21.32 -23.81
CA GLY A 343 3.38 21.06 -24.84
C GLY A 343 4.71 20.70 -24.22
N SER A 344 5.41 19.72 -24.78
CA SER A 344 6.83 19.52 -24.53
C SER A 344 7.64 20.01 -25.74
N ASN A 345 8.76 20.71 -25.49
CA ASN A 345 9.73 21.15 -26.51
C ASN A 345 9.25 22.21 -27.53
N GLY A 346 8.31 23.08 -27.17
CA GLY A 346 7.98 24.24 -28.00
C GLY A 346 7.37 23.88 -29.36
N ALA A 347 6.47 22.91 -29.37
CA ALA A 347 5.72 22.47 -30.54
C ALA A 347 4.23 22.27 -30.19
N ALA A 348 3.35 22.53 -31.15
CA ALA A 348 1.89 22.37 -31.04
C ALA A 348 1.45 20.90 -31.16
N ILE A 349 1.97 20.03 -30.28
CA ILE A 349 1.70 18.57 -30.29
C ILE A 349 1.25 18.12 -28.89
N GLY A 350 0.56 19.00 -28.16
CA GLY A 350 0.16 18.72 -26.78
C GLY A 350 -1.05 17.82 -26.65
N THR A 351 -1.16 17.15 -25.50
CA THR A 351 -2.35 16.40 -25.08
C THR A 351 -3.26 17.32 -24.27
N GLU A 352 -4.57 17.26 -24.54
CA GLU A 352 -5.58 18.01 -23.79
C GLU A 352 -5.87 17.33 -22.44
N GLN A 353 -5.83 18.10 -21.37
CA GLN A 353 -6.10 17.70 -20.00
C GLN A 353 -7.12 18.67 -19.38
N LEU A 354 -8.17 18.11 -18.78
CA LEU A 354 -9.19 18.89 -18.08
C LEU A 354 -8.77 19.08 -16.63
N VAL A 355 -8.83 20.32 -16.15
CA VAL A 355 -8.50 20.70 -14.77
C VAL A 355 -9.65 21.51 -14.20
N SER A 356 -10.20 21.09 -13.06
CA SER A 356 -11.16 21.89 -12.28
C SER A 356 -10.44 22.97 -11.49
N TYR A 357 -11.14 24.08 -11.27
CA TYR A 357 -10.66 25.17 -10.42
C TYR A 357 -11.73 25.57 -9.43
N ASP A 358 -11.37 25.51 -8.16
CA ASP A 358 -12.21 25.91 -7.05
C ASP A 358 -11.71 27.20 -6.40
N PHE A 359 -12.59 28.20 -6.33
CA PHE A 359 -12.41 29.44 -5.56
C PHE A 359 -13.28 29.45 -4.28
N GLY A 360 -13.85 28.31 -3.91
CA GLY A 360 -14.76 28.04 -2.79
C GLY A 360 -16.26 28.10 -3.15
N LEU A 361 -16.61 27.92 -4.43
CA LEU A 361 -17.99 27.85 -4.92
C LEU A 361 -18.17 26.63 -5.83
N THR A 362 -19.13 25.78 -5.49
CA THR A 362 -19.45 24.58 -6.27
C THR A 362 -20.93 24.52 -6.63
N SER A 363 -21.27 23.89 -7.75
CA SER A 363 -22.64 23.70 -8.21
C SER A 363 -23.11 22.29 -7.90
N THR A 364 -24.06 22.16 -6.99
CA THR A 364 -24.64 20.84 -6.64
C THR A 364 -25.40 20.16 -7.79
N THR A 365 -25.71 20.89 -8.85
CA THR A 365 -26.41 20.40 -10.05
C THR A 365 -25.54 20.44 -11.31
N SER A 366 -24.23 20.76 -11.19
CA SER A 366 -23.24 20.78 -12.28
C SER A 366 -23.73 21.48 -13.55
N THR A 367 -24.42 22.62 -13.42
CA THR A 367 -25.11 23.32 -14.52
C THR A 367 -25.05 24.84 -14.37
N TRP A 368 -25.16 25.55 -15.49
CA TRP A 368 -25.30 27.00 -15.55
C TRP A 368 -26.78 27.38 -15.67
N LEU A 369 -27.27 28.36 -14.89
CA LEU A 369 -28.70 28.76 -14.86
C LEU A 369 -29.10 29.70 -16.00
N SER A 370 -28.27 30.70 -16.29
CA SER A 370 -28.55 31.76 -17.26
C SER A 370 -27.27 32.49 -17.64
N GLY A 371 -27.15 32.92 -18.90
CA GLY A 371 -26.05 33.74 -19.39
C GLY A 371 -25.90 33.65 -20.91
N ALA A 372 -24.98 34.44 -21.46
CA ALA A 372 -24.64 34.37 -22.88
C ALA A 372 -23.98 33.03 -23.22
N ALA A 373 -24.29 32.49 -24.40
CA ALA A 373 -23.70 31.23 -24.88
C ALA A 373 -22.19 31.34 -25.17
N THR A 374 -21.68 32.56 -25.35
CA THR A 374 -20.26 32.86 -25.54
C THR A 374 -19.86 34.11 -24.76
N ALA A 375 -18.58 34.26 -24.45
CA ALA A 375 -18.06 35.44 -23.75
C ALA A 375 -18.33 36.75 -24.52
N ALA A 376 -18.33 36.71 -25.85
CA ALA A 376 -18.68 37.86 -26.70
C ALA A 376 -20.10 38.39 -26.48
N GLY A 377 -21.04 37.53 -26.04
CA GLY A 377 -22.43 37.92 -25.80
C GLY A 377 -22.66 38.62 -24.45
N VAL A 378 -21.65 38.65 -23.56
CA VAL A 378 -21.76 39.31 -22.24
C VAL A 378 -21.81 40.83 -22.40
N GLY A 379 -20.85 41.40 -23.14
CA GLY A 379 -20.71 42.84 -23.33
C GLY A 379 -20.64 43.58 -21.99
N LEU A 380 -21.47 44.62 -21.84
CA LEU A 380 -21.52 45.46 -20.64
C LEU A 380 -22.51 44.97 -19.57
N ASN A 381 -23.32 43.93 -19.84
CA ASN A 381 -24.45 43.57 -18.99
C ASN A 381 -24.10 42.45 -18.02
N VAL A 382 -24.12 42.76 -16.71
CA VAL A 382 -23.88 41.77 -15.65
C VAL A 382 -24.84 40.58 -15.76
N GLY A 383 -26.10 40.81 -16.13
CA GLY A 383 -27.10 39.75 -16.26
C GLY A 383 -26.86 38.76 -17.40
N ASN A 384 -25.91 39.05 -18.29
CA ASN A 384 -25.48 38.13 -19.34
C ASN A 384 -24.32 37.23 -18.91
N LEU A 385 -23.70 37.47 -17.75
CA LEU A 385 -22.71 36.56 -17.18
C LEU A 385 -23.36 35.22 -16.83
N VAL A 386 -22.65 34.13 -17.05
CA VAL A 386 -23.12 32.81 -16.60
C VAL A 386 -23.07 32.72 -15.08
N GLN A 387 -24.15 32.25 -14.47
CA GLN A 387 -24.24 32.03 -13.03
C GLN A 387 -24.44 30.54 -12.73
N MET A 388 -23.74 30.06 -11.71
CA MET A 388 -23.78 28.66 -11.30
C MET A 388 -25.17 28.32 -10.75
N ALA A 389 -25.67 27.13 -11.08
CA ALA A 389 -26.92 26.64 -10.54
C ALA A 389 -26.73 26.10 -9.12
N ASN A 390 -27.63 26.48 -8.20
CA ASN A 390 -27.70 25.96 -6.83
C ASN A 390 -26.32 25.91 -6.15
N GLU A 391 -25.71 27.10 -6.03
CA GLU A 391 -24.38 27.34 -5.49
C GLU A 391 -24.28 26.87 -4.03
N ALA A 392 -23.30 26.01 -3.76
CA ALA A 392 -22.82 25.69 -2.43
C ALA A 392 -21.53 26.47 -2.18
N ARG A 393 -21.38 27.00 -0.96
CA ARG A 393 -20.19 27.73 -0.51
C ARG A 393 -19.39 26.84 0.40
N ASP A 394 -18.10 26.77 0.16
CA ASP A 394 -17.20 26.14 1.11
C ASP A 394 -16.80 27.13 2.24
N ALA A 395 -16.28 26.58 3.33
CA ALA A 395 -15.68 27.36 4.41
C ALA A 395 -14.43 28.12 3.94
N ARG A 396 -13.71 27.59 2.96
CA ARG A 396 -12.52 28.21 2.36
C ARG A 396 -12.87 28.90 1.04
N ILE A 397 -13.56 30.02 1.15
CA ILE A 397 -13.99 30.80 -0.01
C ILE A 397 -13.10 32.01 -0.25
N THR A 398 -12.87 32.33 -1.52
CA THR A 398 -12.22 33.57 -1.93
C THR A 398 -13.04 34.77 -1.47
N THR A 399 -12.37 35.82 -1.02
CA THR A 399 -13.00 37.02 -0.45
C THR A 399 -12.45 38.29 -1.07
N SER A 400 -13.19 39.39 -0.91
CA SER A 400 -12.73 40.72 -1.29
C SER A 400 -12.92 41.70 -0.14
N TYR A 401 -11.99 41.66 0.82
CA TYR A 401 -11.96 42.62 1.92
C TYR A 401 -11.03 43.81 1.62
N ASP A 402 -11.20 44.89 2.39
CA ASP A 402 -10.34 46.09 2.35
C ASP A 402 -8.98 45.80 2.99
N GLN A 403 -8.20 44.96 2.31
CA GLN A 403 -6.83 44.55 2.62
C GLN A 403 -6.10 44.25 1.33
N SER A 404 -4.78 44.49 1.29
CA SER A 404 -3.96 44.15 0.13
C SER A 404 -4.16 42.69 -0.30
N SER A 405 -4.19 42.45 -1.61
CA SER A 405 -4.46 41.11 -2.13
C SER A 405 -3.40 40.10 -1.72
N PHE A 406 -3.82 38.91 -1.30
CA PHE A 406 -2.94 37.80 -0.97
C PHE A 406 -3.61 36.44 -1.21
N THR A 407 -2.82 35.43 -1.57
CA THR A 407 -3.25 34.03 -1.63
C THR A 407 -3.15 33.43 -0.23
N ALA A 408 -4.29 33.02 0.32
CA ALA A 408 -4.39 32.41 1.64
C ALA A 408 -4.09 30.91 1.60
N TYR A 409 -4.55 30.24 0.54
CA TYR A 409 -4.41 28.79 0.38
C TYR A 409 -4.36 28.43 -1.11
N GLN A 410 -3.55 27.44 -1.46
CA GLN A 410 -3.53 26.84 -2.78
C GLN A 410 -3.08 25.37 -2.66
N ILE A 411 -3.76 24.48 -3.37
CA ILE A 411 -3.43 23.05 -3.43
C ILE A 411 -3.84 22.47 -4.78
N GLN A 412 -3.18 21.37 -5.15
CA GLN A 412 -3.50 20.58 -6.33
C GLN A 412 -3.20 19.10 -6.08
N ASP A 413 -3.80 18.22 -6.87
CA ASP A 413 -3.80 16.77 -6.66
C ASP A 413 -2.80 15.98 -7.52
N GLY A 414 -2.14 16.61 -8.50
CA GLY A 414 -1.13 16.00 -9.35
C GLY A 414 0.24 15.86 -8.68
N PHE A 415 1.09 14.99 -9.23
CA PHE A 415 2.47 14.85 -8.79
C PHE A 415 3.35 14.22 -9.86
N THR A 416 4.63 14.58 -9.85
CA THR A 416 5.64 13.95 -10.71
C THR A 416 6.05 12.57 -10.18
N TRP A 417 6.80 11.83 -10.99
CA TRP A 417 7.40 10.56 -10.58
C TRP A 417 8.37 10.77 -9.41
N GLY A 418 8.44 9.80 -8.51
CA GLY A 418 9.38 9.75 -7.39
C GLY A 418 10.13 8.42 -7.38
N TYR A 419 11.36 8.43 -6.87
CA TYR A 419 12.11 7.20 -6.62
C TYR A 419 11.76 6.62 -5.26
N LEU A 420 11.71 5.30 -5.15
CA LEU A 420 11.51 4.62 -3.88
C LEU A 420 12.68 4.91 -2.94
N LEU A 421 12.38 5.53 -1.80
CA LEU A 421 13.34 5.83 -0.74
C LEU A 421 13.40 4.70 0.29
N ASN A 422 12.24 4.22 0.73
CA ASN A 422 12.15 3.16 1.72
C ASN A 422 10.87 2.34 1.54
N THR A 423 10.88 1.12 2.06
CA THR A 423 9.70 0.25 2.16
C THR A 423 9.30 0.08 3.61
N SER A 424 8.00 -0.05 3.87
CA SER A 424 7.47 -0.41 5.18
C SER A 424 6.38 -1.44 5.06
N VAL A 425 6.22 -2.26 6.10
CA VAL A 425 5.12 -3.22 6.20
C VAL A 425 4.38 -2.92 7.49
N ASP A 426 3.09 -2.62 7.38
CA ASP A 426 2.25 -2.37 8.56
C ASP A 426 1.78 -3.68 9.23
N GLY A 427 1.18 -3.60 10.42
CA GLY A 427 0.68 -4.75 11.17
C GLY A 427 -0.42 -5.54 10.48
N ASP A 428 -1.15 -4.89 9.57
CA ASP A 428 -2.14 -5.52 8.68
C ASP A 428 -1.49 -6.21 7.46
N GLY A 429 -0.17 -6.10 7.30
CA GLY A 429 0.61 -6.72 6.24
C GLY A 429 0.71 -5.89 4.97
N PHE A 430 0.30 -4.62 4.97
CA PHE A 430 0.43 -3.73 3.82
C PHE A 430 1.89 -3.31 3.60
N LEU A 431 2.48 -3.76 2.50
CA LEU A 431 3.78 -3.33 2.00
C LEU A 431 3.60 -2.01 1.25
N SER A 432 4.08 -0.94 1.87
CA SER A 432 4.05 0.44 1.35
C SER A 432 5.43 0.93 0.96
N GLY A 433 5.51 1.73 -0.10
CA GLY A 433 6.72 2.44 -0.52
C GLY A 433 6.60 3.93 -0.25
N TYR A 434 7.64 4.53 0.34
CA TYR A 434 7.78 5.97 0.46
C TYR A 434 8.65 6.50 -0.67
N PHE A 435 8.13 7.48 -1.42
CA PHE A 435 8.78 8.00 -2.61
C PHE A 435 9.35 9.40 -2.41
N SER A 436 10.31 9.78 -3.25
CA SER A 436 10.95 11.11 -3.20
C SER A 436 10.02 12.27 -3.56
N ASN A 437 8.89 12.00 -4.21
CA ASN A 437 7.83 12.98 -4.49
C ASN A 437 6.89 13.21 -3.30
N GLY A 438 7.19 12.63 -2.13
CA GLY A 438 6.38 12.76 -0.91
C GLY A 438 5.14 11.86 -0.88
N GLN A 439 4.89 11.07 -1.93
CA GLN A 439 3.76 10.15 -1.98
C GLN A 439 4.12 8.82 -1.29
N THR A 440 3.08 8.18 -0.75
CA THR A 440 3.15 6.82 -0.22
C THR A 440 2.20 5.95 -1.02
N GLU A 441 2.71 4.87 -1.60
CA GLU A 441 1.89 3.91 -2.35
C GLU A 441 1.92 2.55 -1.67
N GLU A 442 0.77 1.89 -1.63
CA GLU A 442 0.64 0.50 -1.18
C GLU A 442 0.75 -0.43 -2.38
N PHE A 443 1.62 -1.43 -2.31
CA PHE A 443 1.83 -2.37 -3.43
C PHE A 443 1.12 -3.70 -3.21
N TYR A 444 1.25 -4.27 -2.01
CA TYR A 444 0.77 -5.61 -1.70
C TYR A 444 0.35 -5.71 -0.24
N GLN A 445 -0.61 -6.57 0.05
CA GLN A 445 -0.90 -7.04 1.40
C GLN A 445 -0.39 -8.48 1.56
N VAL A 446 0.54 -8.73 2.48
CA VAL A 446 1.10 -10.08 2.72
C VAL A 446 -0.01 -11.06 3.11
N ALA A 447 -0.04 -12.21 2.44
CA ALA A 447 -1.04 -13.25 2.71
C ALA A 447 -0.65 -14.06 3.96
N ASN A 448 -1.60 -14.23 4.88
CA ASN A 448 -1.42 -15.03 6.09
C ASN A 448 -2.19 -16.35 5.99
N TYR A 449 -1.45 -17.46 6.04
CA TYR A 449 -2.00 -18.80 5.88
C TYR A 449 -2.28 -19.48 7.22
N ARG A 450 -3.41 -20.18 7.29
CA ARG A 450 -3.76 -21.08 8.40
C ARG A 450 -4.14 -22.46 7.88
N PHE A 451 -4.04 -23.45 8.76
CA PHE A 451 -4.46 -24.82 8.51
C PHE A 451 -5.54 -25.23 9.49
N ALA A 452 -6.37 -26.21 9.11
CA ALA A 452 -7.33 -26.80 10.04
C ALA A 452 -6.61 -27.57 11.15
N SER A 453 -5.50 -28.22 10.81
CA SER A 453 -4.62 -28.91 11.75
C SER A 453 -3.16 -28.61 11.42
N GLU A 454 -2.50 -27.84 12.27
CA GLU A 454 -1.07 -27.53 12.11
C GLU A 454 -0.20 -28.77 12.32
N TRP A 455 -0.68 -29.76 13.07
CA TRP A 455 0.09 -30.98 13.36
C TRP A 455 0.26 -31.87 12.13
N GLY A 456 -0.60 -31.74 11.13
CA GLY A 456 -0.49 -32.45 9.87
C GLY A 456 0.56 -31.87 8.92
N LEU A 457 1.18 -30.72 9.26
CA LEU A 457 2.20 -30.12 8.43
C LEU A 457 3.48 -30.95 8.43
N ARG A 458 4.00 -31.21 7.24
CA ARG A 458 5.27 -31.93 7.05
C ARG A 458 6.41 -30.92 6.90
N ARG A 459 7.53 -31.14 7.58
CA ARG A 459 8.75 -30.34 7.38
C ARG A 459 9.41 -30.71 6.06
N ASP A 460 9.84 -29.72 5.28
CA ASP A 460 10.51 -29.92 3.99
C ASP A 460 11.96 -29.42 3.97
N GLY A 461 12.47 -28.98 5.12
CA GLY A 461 13.81 -28.38 5.26
C GLY A 461 13.76 -26.86 5.20
N GLY A 462 14.85 -26.18 5.56
CA GLY A 462 14.92 -24.71 5.50
C GLY A 462 13.91 -23.96 6.38
N ASN A 463 13.37 -24.61 7.43
CA ASN A 463 12.23 -24.15 8.24
C ASN A 463 10.90 -23.99 7.47
N ASN A 464 10.82 -24.61 6.30
CA ASN A 464 9.61 -24.65 5.50
C ASN A 464 8.77 -25.89 5.82
N PHE A 465 7.46 -25.70 5.76
CA PHE A 465 6.42 -26.69 5.96
C PHE A 465 5.61 -26.85 4.68
N VAL A 466 5.13 -28.06 4.43
CA VAL A 466 4.26 -28.39 3.31
C VAL A 466 2.95 -28.98 3.86
N ALA A 467 1.84 -28.56 3.25
CA ALA A 467 0.52 -29.07 3.58
C ALA A 467 0.40 -30.55 3.18
N THR A 468 -0.28 -31.33 4.02
CA THR A 468 -0.60 -32.73 3.73
C THR A 468 -2.10 -32.96 3.85
N ASP A 469 -2.58 -34.13 3.45
CA ASP A 469 -3.98 -34.52 3.66
C ASP A 469 -4.41 -34.43 5.14
N ALA A 470 -3.48 -34.64 6.07
CA ALA A 470 -3.73 -34.57 7.51
C ALA A 470 -3.80 -33.12 8.05
N SER A 471 -3.16 -32.14 7.39
CA SER A 471 -3.29 -30.73 7.78
C SER A 471 -4.56 -30.07 7.26
N GLY A 472 -5.14 -30.67 6.21
CA GLY A 472 -6.12 -30.02 5.35
C GLY A 472 -5.47 -29.02 4.41
N ALA A 473 -6.32 -28.41 3.56
CA ALA A 473 -5.90 -27.36 2.63
C ALA A 473 -5.47 -26.09 3.37
N ALA A 474 -4.55 -25.35 2.78
CA ALA A 474 -4.15 -24.04 3.27
C ALA A 474 -5.28 -23.03 3.08
N MET A 475 -5.55 -22.24 4.11
CA MET A 475 -6.54 -21.16 4.08
C MET A 475 -5.80 -19.82 4.09
N ASP A 476 -5.72 -19.16 2.94
CA ASP A 476 -5.22 -17.80 2.83
C ASP A 476 -6.20 -16.78 3.42
N GLY A 477 -5.69 -15.61 3.80
CA GLY A 477 -6.50 -14.50 4.29
C GLY A 477 -5.63 -13.32 4.74
N LYS A 478 -6.31 -12.22 5.07
CA LYS A 478 -5.71 -11.01 5.61
C LYS A 478 -5.28 -11.20 7.07
N ALA A 479 -4.30 -10.43 7.53
CA ALA A 479 -3.93 -10.36 8.94
C ALA A 479 -5.13 -9.95 9.81
N LEU A 480 -5.12 -10.34 11.09
CA LEU A 480 -6.18 -10.05 12.09
C LEU A 480 -7.61 -10.57 11.77
N VAL A 481 -7.85 -11.10 10.57
CA VAL A 481 -9.16 -11.60 10.14
C VAL A 481 -9.24 -13.13 10.26
N GLY A 482 -10.32 -13.61 10.86
CA GLY A 482 -10.58 -15.05 10.97
C GLY A 482 -9.68 -15.78 11.97
N GLY A 483 -9.17 -15.07 12.99
CA GLY A 483 -8.29 -15.62 14.03
C GLY A 483 -6.83 -15.76 13.60
N ARG A 484 -6.41 -14.99 12.58
CA ARG A 484 -5.02 -14.83 12.15
C ARG A 484 -4.32 -13.77 12.98
N GLY A 485 -3.02 -13.93 13.10
CA GLY A 485 -2.11 -13.00 13.75
C GLY A 485 -1.92 -11.70 12.97
N SER A 486 -1.25 -10.75 13.61
CA SER A 486 -0.72 -9.53 12.97
C SER A 486 0.73 -9.73 12.55
N PHE A 487 1.19 -8.88 11.65
CA PHE A 487 2.60 -8.79 11.31
C PHE A 487 3.29 -7.76 12.19
N VAL A 488 4.60 -7.93 12.38
CA VAL A 488 5.46 -6.96 13.05
C VAL A 488 6.68 -6.75 12.17
N GLN A 489 6.90 -5.49 11.78
CA GLN A 489 8.05 -5.11 10.97
C GLN A 489 9.34 -5.07 11.79
N ASN A 490 10.49 -5.11 11.12
CA ASN A 490 11.82 -4.98 11.71
C ASN A 490 12.03 -5.97 12.85
N THR A 491 11.46 -7.17 12.71
CA THR A 491 11.42 -8.15 13.78
C THR A 491 11.50 -9.53 13.18
N LEU A 492 12.26 -10.43 13.79
CA LEU A 492 12.32 -11.84 13.44
C LEU A 492 11.83 -12.68 14.61
N GLU A 493 11.02 -13.69 14.30
CA GLU A 493 10.62 -14.70 15.27
C GLU A 493 11.77 -15.69 15.47
N MET A 494 12.26 -15.85 16.69
CA MET A 494 13.31 -16.80 17.06
C MET A 494 12.73 -18.19 17.36
N SER A 495 13.62 -19.17 17.54
CA SER A 495 13.24 -20.51 17.96
C SER A 495 12.44 -20.48 19.27
N ASN A 496 11.41 -21.31 19.37
CA ASN A 496 10.66 -21.50 20.63
C ASN A 496 11.30 -22.55 21.56
N VAL A 497 12.57 -22.86 21.34
CA VAL A 497 13.35 -23.82 22.13
C VAL A 497 13.95 -23.13 23.36
N ASP A 498 13.65 -23.65 24.56
CA ASP A 498 14.35 -23.26 25.79
C ASP A 498 15.53 -24.22 26.04
N MET A 499 16.76 -23.69 25.99
CA MET A 499 17.97 -24.49 26.19
C MET A 499 17.98 -25.20 27.55
N ALA A 500 17.52 -24.55 28.61
CA ALA A 500 17.57 -25.13 29.95
C ALA A 500 16.63 -26.35 30.05
N GLU A 501 15.43 -26.23 29.47
CA GLU A 501 14.45 -27.32 29.38
C GLU A 501 14.97 -28.48 28.52
N GLU A 502 15.57 -28.18 27.36
CA GLU A 502 16.13 -29.20 26.47
C GLU A 502 17.35 -29.91 27.08
N PHE A 503 18.26 -29.20 27.75
CA PHE A 503 19.39 -29.82 28.46
C PHE A 503 18.91 -30.73 29.59
N ALA A 504 17.91 -30.30 30.37
CA ALA A 504 17.31 -31.15 31.39
C ALA A 504 16.68 -32.41 30.77
N SER A 505 15.92 -32.25 29.68
CA SER A 505 15.33 -33.35 28.92
C SER A 505 16.40 -34.30 28.35
N MET A 506 17.53 -33.77 27.89
CA MET A 506 18.67 -34.57 27.43
C MET A 506 19.27 -35.41 28.57
N ILE A 507 19.48 -34.82 29.74
CA ILE A 507 20.01 -35.52 30.93
C ILE A 507 19.05 -36.63 31.37
N ILE A 508 17.74 -36.35 31.41
CA ILE A 508 16.71 -37.34 31.77
C ILE A 508 16.72 -38.50 30.76
N THR A 509 16.76 -38.18 29.47
CA THR A 509 16.79 -39.19 28.39
C THR A 509 18.06 -40.04 28.45
N GLN A 510 19.22 -39.42 28.70
CA GLN A 510 20.49 -40.12 28.86
C GLN A 510 20.48 -41.06 30.08
N ARG A 511 19.91 -40.62 31.22
CA ARG A 511 19.75 -41.46 32.40
C ARG A 511 18.80 -42.63 32.13
N GLY A 512 17.72 -42.41 31.38
CA GLY A 512 16.79 -43.46 30.93
C GLY A 512 17.50 -44.49 30.04
N TYR A 513 18.28 -44.04 29.06
CA TYR A 513 19.10 -44.90 28.20
C TYR A 513 20.08 -45.76 29.02
N GLN A 514 20.83 -45.15 29.95
CA GLN A 514 21.76 -45.85 30.84
C GLN A 514 21.05 -46.86 31.75
N ALA A 515 19.87 -46.52 32.28
CA ALA A 515 19.07 -47.42 33.09
C ALA A 515 18.63 -48.65 32.29
N ASN A 516 18.13 -48.47 31.07
CA ASN A 516 17.73 -49.58 30.20
C ASN A 516 18.91 -50.44 29.75
N THR A 517 20.09 -49.85 29.52
CA THR A 517 21.31 -50.63 29.24
C THR A 517 21.73 -51.48 30.45
N LYS A 518 21.59 -50.97 31.68
CA LYS A 518 21.84 -51.76 32.90
C LYS A 518 20.87 -52.93 33.05
N VAL A 519 19.61 -52.80 32.63
CA VAL A 519 18.64 -53.92 32.62
C VAL A 519 19.09 -55.03 31.65
N ILE A 520 19.68 -54.64 30.51
CA ILE A 520 20.22 -55.60 29.55
C ILE A 520 21.45 -56.32 30.13
N THR A 521 22.41 -55.59 30.71
CA THR A 521 23.63 -56.21 31.27
C THR A 521 23.35 -57.08 32.48
N THR A 522 22.38 -56.71 33.33
CA THR A 522 21.95 -57.56 34.45
C THR A 522 21.24 -58.82 33.96
N SER A 523 20.37 -58.71 32.95
CA SER A 523 19.75 -59.87 32.32
C SER A 523 20.79 -60.80 31.66
N ASP A 524 21.80 -60.25 31.00
CA ASP A 524 22.91 -61.00 30.39
C ASP A 524 23.79 -61.70 31.44
N SER A 525 24.09 -61.01 32.56
CA SER A 525 24.80 -61.63 33.68
C SER A 525 24.03 -62.81 34.26
N LEU A 526 22.70 -62.71 34.41
CA LEU A 526 21.86 -63.81 34.89
C LEU A 526 21.83 -64.97 33.90
N LEU A 527 21.78 -64.70 32.59
CA LEU A 527 21.89 -65.72 31.55
C LEU A 527 23.22 -66.45 31.62
N ASN A 528 24.33 -65.73 31.76
CA ASN A 528 25.66 -66.31 31.88
C ASN A 528 25.79 -67.18 33.15
N THR A 529 25.27 -66.73 34.29
CA THR A 529 25.20 -67.57 35.50
C THR A 529 24.36 -68.82 35.24
N LEU A 530 23.21 -68.71 34.59
CA LEU A 530 22.32 -69.84 34.32
C LEU A 530 22.96 -70.86 33.35
N ILE A 531 23.72 -70.40 32.35
CA ILE A 531 24.52 -71.24 31.46
C ILE A 531 25.61 -71.96 32.25
N SER A 532 26.27 -71.29 33.20
CA SER A 532 27.32 -71.90 34.03
C SER A 532 26.80 -72.97 34.99
N VAL A 533 25.53 -72.89 35.41
CA VAL A 533 24.87 -73.90 36.27
C VAL A 533 24.51 -75.18 35.50
N LYS A 534 24.36 -75.10 34.16
CA LYS A 534 24.03 -76.27 33.32
C LYS A 534 25.25 -77.14 33.01
N ARG A 535 26.46 -76.64 33.25
CA ARG A 535 27.72 -77.33 32.98
C ARG A 535 28.22 -78.01 34.23
#